data_AF-A0A197SPL5-F1
#
_entry.id   AF-A0A197SPL5-F1
#
_cell.length_a   1.000
_cell.length_b   1.000
_cell.length_c   1.000
_cell.angle_alpha   90.00
_cell.angle_beta   90.00
_cell.angle_gamma   90.00
#
_symmetry.space_group_name_H-M   'P 1'
#
loop_
_entity.id
_entity.type
_entity.pdbx_description
1 polymer ?
#
loop_
_entity_poly.entity_id
_entity_poly.type
_entity_poly.pdbx_seq_one_letter_code
_entity_poly.pdbx_strand_id
1 'polypeptide(L)'
;MRLVIARCSVDYAGRLTAHLPSATRLILVKADNSVSIHADDRAYKPLNWMSPPCTLKEGTGDDSGVWTVVNKAGEKLIITMEEILHDSSHELGVDPGLIKDGVEAHLQELLADRIETLGEGYTLIRREYPTAIGPVDILCRDASGGTVAVEIKRRGEIDGVEQLTRYLDLLNRDPHLAPVRGVFAAQEIKPQARVLATDREIGCVVLDYDALRGIEDDKLRLF
;
A
#
# COMPACT_ATOMS: atom_id res chain seq x y z
N MET A 1 20.60 8.07 11.97
CA MET A 1 20.57 7.86 10.51
C MET A 1 21.93 8.25 9.96
N ARG A 2 22.60 7.38 9.22
CA ARG A 2 23.85 7.70 8.51
C ARG A 2 23.58 7.73 7.01
N LEU A 3 24.07 8.77 6.34
CA LEU A 3 23.99 8.96 4.90
C LEU A 3 25.40 8.88 4.32
N VAL A 4 25.60 7.98 3.38
CA VAL A 4 26.89 7.78 2.72
C VAL A 4 26.70 7.91 1.22
N ILE A 5 27.43 8.82 0.60
CA ILE A 5 27.54 8.89 -0.86
C ILE A 5 28.90 8.31 -1.22
N ALA A 6 28.90 7.23 -2.00
CA ALA A 6 30.11 6.54 -2.36
C ALA A 6 30.04 6.01 -3.79
N ARG A 7 31.19 5.94 -4.46
CA ARG A 7 31.38 5.05 -5.61
C ARG A 7 31.54 3.64 -5.06
N CYS A 8 30.63 2.75 -5.41
CA CYS A 8 30.62 1.39 -4.90
C CYS A 8 30.00 0.41 -5.89
N SER A 9 30.23 -0.88 -5.67
CA SER A 9 29.43 -1.97 -6.22
C SER A 9 28.66 -2.66 -5.09
N VAL A 10 27.58 -3.38 -5.44
CA VAL A 10 26.78 -4.09 -4.45
C VAL A 10 26.41 -5.48 -4.95
N ASP A 11 26.66 -6.48 -4.12
CA ASP A 11 26.24 -7.86 -4.34
C ASP A 11 25.23 -8.27 -3.29
N TYR A 12 24.15 -8.90 -3.73
CA TYR A 12 23.19 -9.56 -2.86
C TYR A 12 23.28 -11.07 -3.04
N ALA A 13 23.46 -11.77 -1.93
CA ALA A 13 23.51 -13.23 -1.86
C ALA A 13 22.46 -13.73 -0.87
N GLY A 14 21.35 -14.24 -1.38
CA GLY A 14 20.27 -14.81 -0.58
C GLY A 14 19.43 -15.78 -1.39
N ARG A 15 18.10 -15.72 -1.25
CA ARG A 15 17.15 -16.50 -2.08
C ARG A 15 17.28 -16.25 -3.59
N LEU A 16 17.82 -15.10 -3.96
CA LEU A 16 18.23 -14.74 -5.32
C LEU A 16 19.61 -14.11 -5.26
N THR A 17 20.25 -13.99 -6.42
CA THR A 17 21.47 -13.21 -6.59
C THR A 17 21.16 -11.93 -7.34
N ALA A 18 21.75 -10.83 -6.90
CA ALA A 18 21.67 -9.55 -7.62
C ALA A 18 23.02 -8.84 -7.55
N HIS A 19 23.39 -8.15 -8.63
CA HIS A 19 24.62 -7.39 -8.72
C HIS A 19 24.32 -5.98 -9.22
N LEU A 20 24.84 -4.99 -8.53
CA LEU A 20 24.87 -3.60 -8.95
C LEU A 20 26.33 -3.24 -9.30
N PRO A 21 26.63 -2.92 -10.57
CA PRO A 21 27.99 -2.58 -11.01
C PRO A 21 28.48 -1.28 -10.36
N SER A 22 29.79 -0.98 -10.45
CA SER A 22 30.35 0.26 -9.90
C SER A 22 29.60 1.51 -10.38
N ALA A 23 29.11 2.30 -9.42
CA ALA A 23 28.50 3.62 -9.67
C ALA A 23 28.48 4.45 -8.38
N THR A 24 28.30 5.76 -8.51
CA THR A 24 28.01 6.63 -7.35
C THR A 24 26.60 6.37 -6.86
N ARG A 25 26.45 6.05 -5.57
CA ARG A 25 25.17 5.72 -4.93
C ARG A 25 25.00 6.40 -3.59
N LEU A 26 23.74 6.61 -3.21
CA LEU A 26 23.37 6.96 -1.83
C LEU A 26 23.06 5.69 -1.05
N ILE A 27 23.74 5.52 0.08
CA ILE A 27 23.55 4.42 1.02
C ILE A 27 22.97 5.03 2.30
N LEU A 28 21.79 4.58 2.68
CA LEU A 28 21.15 4.96 3.93
C LEU A 28 21.30 3.84 4.94
N VAL A 29 21.81 4.15 6.13
CA VAL A 29 21.87 3.24 7.28
C VAL A 29 21.00 3.83 8.39
N LYS A 30 19.90 3.15 8.72
CA LYS A 30 18.96 3.60 9.76
C LYS A 30 19.37 3.12 11.14
N ALA A 31 18.74 3.68 12.17
CA ALA A 31 19.01 3.34 13.57
C ALA A 31 18.60 1.89 13.93
N ASP A 32 17.68 1.29 13.18
CA ASP A 32 17.30 -0.13 13.29
C ASP A 32 18.23 -1.08 12.50
N ASN A 33 19.37 -0.57 12.02
CA ASN A 33 20.34 -1.22 11.13
C ASN A 33 19.85 -1.52 9.71
N SER A 34 18.63 -1.13 9.34
CA SER A 34 18.22 -1.28 7.95
C SER A 34 19.11 -0.47 7.00
N VAL A 35 19.46 -1.09 5.87
CA VAL A 35 20.34 -0.50 4.86
C VAL A 35 19.61 -0.46 3.52
N SER A 36 19.69 0.66 2.80
CA SER A 36 19.10 0.80 1.47
C SER A 36 20.00 1.56 0.51
N ILE A 37 20.02 1.12 -0.75
CA ILE A 37 20.89 1.59 -1.82
C ILE A 37 20.07 2.32 -2.88
N HIS A 38 20.43 3.56 -3.19
CA HIS A 38 19.68 4.44 -4.09
C HIS A 38 20.57 4.99 -5.20
N ALA A 39 19.95 5.30 -6.34
CA ALA A 39 20.51 6.07 -7.44
C ALA A 39 19.57 7.24 -7.77
N ASP A 40 20.06 8.21 -8.54
CA ASP A 40 19.30 9.41 -8.94
C ASP A 40 18.27 9.14 -10.06
N ASP A 41 18.26 7.93 -10.63
CA ASP A 41 17.35 7.58 -11.71
C ASP A 41 15.93 7.20 -11.22
N ARG A 42 15.04 6.87 -12.16
CA ARG A 42 13.56 6.87 -12.07
C ARG A 42 12.91 5.94 -11.01
N ALA A 43 13.64 5.39 -10.06
CA ALA A 43 13.11 4.53 -9.01
C ALA A 43 12.85 5.32 -7.71
N TYR A 44 11.58 5.51 -7.34
CA TYR A 44 11.23 5.97 -5.98
C TYR A 44 11.58 4.93 -4.89
N LYS A 45 11.88 3.69 -5.31
CA LYS A 45 12.28 2.58 -4.44
C LYS A 45 13.80 2.42 -4.47
N PRO A 46 14.41 1.97 -3.37
CA PRO A 46 15.81 1.57 -3.39
C PRO A 46 16.05 0.46 -4.42
N LEU A 47 17.22 0.48 -5.05
CA LEU A 47 17.69 -0.55 -5.98
C LEU A 47 17.93 -1.89 -5.26
N ASN A 48 18.39 -1.83 -4.02
CA ASN A 48 18.59 -2.99 -3.15
C ASN A 48 18.53 -2.56 -1.69
N TRP A 49 18.08 -3.44 -0.80
CA TRP A 49 17.95 -3.12 0.62
C TRP A 49 17.98 -4.36 1.50
N MET A 50 18.26 -4.15 2.78
CA MET A 50 18.09 -5.14 3.83
C MET A 50 17.27 -4.53 4.97
N SER A 51 16.10 -5.12 5.22
CA SER A 51 15.20 -4.73 6.30
C SER A 51 15.65 -5.32 7.64
N PRO A 52 15.26 -4.72 8.79
CA PRO A 52 15.55 -5.32 10.07
C PRO A 52 14.68 -6.57 10.26
N PRO A 53 15.10 -7.55 11.07
CA PRO A 53 16.35 -7.57 11.84
C PRO A 53 17.55 -7.95 10.98
N CYS A 54 18.56 -7.08 10.96
CA CYS A 54 19.83 -7.30 10.29
C CYS A 54 20.98 -6.63 11.06
N THR A 55 22.22 -6.96 10.69
CA THR A 55 23.42 -6.40 11.29
C THR A 55 24.36 -5.95 10.18
N LEU A 56 24.82 -4.71 10.28
CA LEU A 56 25.87 -4.14 9.43
C LEU A 56 27.23 -4.38 10.09
N LYS A 57 28.19 -4.90 9.32
CA LYS A 57 29.59 -4.99 9.69
C LYS A 57 30.44 -4.26 8.64
N GLU A 58 31.21 -3.28 9.09
CA GLU A 58 32.24 -2.64 8.27
C GLU A 58 33.52 -3.47 8.35
N GLY A 59 34.11 -3.80 7.20
CA GLY A 59 35.35 -4.53 7.13
C GLY A 59 36.53 -3.73 7.69
N THR A 60 37.61 -4.44 8.03
CA THR A 60 38.82 -3.87 8.66
C THR A 60 40.05 -4.50 8.04
N GLY A 61 41.20 -3.81 8.08
CA GLY A 61 42.43 -4.33 7.48
C GLY A 61 42.30 -4.39 5.96
N ASP A 62 42.60 -5.55 5.36
CA ASP A 62 42.54 -5.75 3.91
C ASP A 62 41.12 -5.58 3.33
N ASP A 63 40.08 -5.71 4.16
CA ASP A 63 38.67 -5.55 3.79
C ASP A 63 38.09 -4.18 4.19
N SER A 64 38.90 -3.15 4.48
CA SER A 64 38.40 -1.85 5.00
C SER A 64 37.35 -1.15 4.13
N GLY A 65 37.24 -1.50 2.84
CA GLY A 65 36.24 -1.00 1.91
C GLY A 65 34.97 -1.86 1.79
N VAL A 66 34.87 -3.00 2.47
CA VAL A 66 33.77 -3.95 2.28
C VAL A 66 32.81 -3.90 3.46
N TRP A 67 31.57 -3.50 3.21
CA TRP A 67 30.50 -3.50 4.20
C TRP A 67 29.57 -4.68 3.95
N THR A 68 29.26 -5.45 4.99
CA THR A 68 28.36 -6.60 4.89
C THR A 68 27.17 -6.44 5.81
N VAL A 69 25.97 -6.48 5.24
CA VAL A 69 24.71 -6.51 6.00
C VAL A 69 24.15 -7.93 5.96
N VAL A 70 23.88 -8.53 7.11
CA VAL A 70 23.36 -9.91 7.21
C VAL A 70 22.02 -9.91 7.93
N ASN A 71 21.01 -10.58 7.36
CA ASN A 71 19.72 -10.79 8.04
C ASN A 71 19.67 -12.12 8.80
N LYS A 72 18.57 -12.36 9.53
CA LYS A 72 18.37 -13.61 10.29
C LYS A 72 18.35 -14.88 9.45
N ALA A 73 18.06 -14.79 8.16
CA ALA A 73 18.07 -15.93 7.23
C ALA A 73 19.47 -16.21 6.65
N GLY A 74 20.48 -15.41 7.01
CA GLY A 74 21.84 -15.52 6.49
C GLY A 74 22.06 -14.91 5.12
N GLU A 75 21.06 -14.19 4.58
CA GLU A 75 21.20 -13.45 3.32
C GLU A 75 22.11 -12.23 3.53
N LYS A 76 22.94 -11.92 2.55
CA LYS A 76 23.98 -10.90 2.62
C LYS A 76 23.77 -9.82 1.58
N LEU A 77 23.89 -8.57 2.00
CA LEU A 77 24.11 -7.41 1.13
C LEU A 77 25.55 -6.95 1.34
N ILE A 78 26.40 -7.15 0.33
CA ILE A 78 27.83 -6.84 0.36
C ILE A 78 28.03 -5.58 -0.47
N ILE A 79 28.53 -4.51 0.14
CA ILE A 79 28.77 -3.22 -0.49
C ILE A 79 30.28 -3.02 -0.53
N THR A 80 30.86 -2.97 -1.71
CA THR A 80 32.30 -2.74 -1.91
C THR A 80 32.51 -1.29 -2.26
N MET A 81 33.06 -0.53 -1.33
CA MET A 81 33.37 0.89 -1.46
C MET A 81 34.67 1.07 -2.23
N GLU A 82 34.63 1.84 -3.31
CA GLU A 82 35.80 2.27 -4.07
C GLU A 82 36.26 3.66 -3.61
N GLU A 83 35.29 4.56 -3.37
CA GLU A 83 35.54 5.95 -2.96
C GLU A 83 34.37 6.46 -2.13
N ILE A 84 34.61 7.02 -0.95
CA ILE A 84 33.59 7.69 -0.15
C ILE A 84 33.64 9.18 -0.45
N LEU A 85 32.57 9.71 -1.03
CA LEU A 85 32.42 11.12 -1.39
C LEU A 85 31.80 11.94 -0.25
N HIS A 86 30.94 11.32 0.55
CA HIS A 86 30.29 11.94 1.70
C HIS A 86 29.91 10.89 2.74
N ASP A 87 30.08 11.21 4.02
CA ASP A 87 29.63 10.39 5.14
C ASP A 87 29.20 11.30 6.30
N SER A 88 27.91 11.27 6.64
CA SER A 88 27.36 12.06 7.74
C SER A 88 26.33 11.28 8.55
N SER A 89 26.19 11.65 9.82
CA SER A 89 25.24 11.03 10.75
C SER A 89 24.35 12.07 11.41
N HIS A 90 23.06 11.75 11.53
CA HIS A 90 22.03 12.63 12.07
C HIS A 90 21.10 11.86 13.01
N GLU A 91 20.70 12.51 14.11
CA GLU A 91 19.63 12.03 14.99
C GLU A 91 18.30 12.61 14.53
N LEU A 92 17.34 11.74 14.19
CA LEU A 92 16.01 12.17 13.73
C LEU A 92 15.00 12.32 14.87
N GLY A 93 15.38 11.95 16.10
CA GLY A 93 14.49 11.95 17.26
C GLY A 93 13.42 10.85 17.21
N VAL A 94 12.37 11.04 18.00
CA VAL A 94 11.21 10.15 18.06
C VAL A 94 10.30 10.48 16.87
N ASP A 95 10.01 9.47 16.03
CA ASP A 95 9.03 9.60 14.97
C ASP A 95 7.61 9.69 15.58
N PRO A 96 6.85 10.78 15.37
CA PRO A 96 5.45 10.84 15.79
C PRO A 96 4.56 9.85 15.03
N GLY A 97 5.09 9.22 13.98
CA GLY A 97 4.41 8.26 13.14
C GLY A 97 3.75 8.91 11.93
N LEU A 98 3.65 8.15 10.85
CA LEU A 98 2.92 8.55 9.66
C LEU A 98 1.42 8.61 9.99
N ILE A 99 0.85 9.81 10.02
CA ILE A 99 -0.60 10.00 10.03
C ILE A 99 -1.09 9.73 8.61
N LYS A 100 -1.62 8.51 8.39
CA LYS A 100 -2.36 8.21 7.17
C LYS A 100 -3.71 8.87 7.27
N ASP A 101 -4.01 9.75 6.33
CA ASP A 101 -5.32 10.39 6.16
C ASP A 101 -6.40 9.29 6.27
N GLY A 102 -7.17 9.31 7.37
CA GLY A 102 -8.24 8.35 7.64
C GLY A 102 -9.44 8.50 6.69
N VAL A 103 -9.23 9.05 5.49
CA VAL A 103 -10.26 9.33 4.50
C VAL A 103 -10.98 8.04 4.09
N GLU A 104 -10.30 6.90 4.01
CA GLU A 104 -10.97 5.63 3.69
C GLU A 104 -11.83 5.11 4.85
N ALA A 105 -11.31 5.17 6.08
CA ALA A 105 -12.11 4.85 7.26
C ALA A 105 -13.32 5.79 7.38
N HIS A 106 -13.12 7.09 7.15
CA HIS A 106 -14.19 8.08 7.19
C HIS A 106 -15.18 7.92 6.03
N LEU A 107 -14.71 7.61 4.81
CA LEU A 107 -15.58 7.26 3.67
C LEU A 107 -16.44 6.03 3.99
N GLN A 108 -15.87 5.03 4.66
CA GLN A 108 -16.60 3.85 5.12
C GLN A 108 -17.67 4.21 6.14
N GLU A 109 -17.34 5.04 7.13
CA GLU A 109 -18.31 5.52 8.13
C GLU A 109 -19.45 6.31 7.46
N LEU A 110 -19.11 7.30 6.63
CA LEU A 110 -20.10 8.13 5.94
C LEU A 110 -20.98 7.33 4.97
N LEU A 111 -20.40 6.41 4.21
CA LEU A 111 -21.18 5.57 3.29
C LEU A 111 -22.05 4.57 4.03
N ALA A 112 -21.61 4.06 5.18
CA ALA A 112 -22.43 3.19 6.01
C ALA A 112 -23.64 3.93 6.60
N ASP A 113 -23.45 5.19 7.02
CA ASP A 113 -24.52 6.05 7.54
C ASP A 113 -25.49 6.51 6.44
N ARG A 114 -25.03 6.57 5.18
CA ARG A 114 -25.80 6.98 4.00
C ARG A 114 -25.79 5.89 2.92
N ILE A 115 -26.13 4.66 3.31
CA ILE A 115 -26.02 3.49 2.43
C ILE A 115 -26.90 3.60 1.17
N GLU A 116 -27.95 4.42 1.22
CA GLU A 116 -28.80 4.78 0.08
C GLU A 116 -28.05 5.48 -1.05
N THR A 117 -26.83 5.99 -0.81
CA THR A 117 -25.92 6.50 -1.84
C THR A 117 -25.60 5.44 -2.89
N LEU A 118 -25.65 4.15 -2.53
CA LEU A 118 -25.47 3.03 -3.46
C LEU A 118 -26.72 2.74 -4.30
N GLY A 119 -27.88 3.25 -3.89
CA GLY A 119 -29.17 3.05 -4.53
C GLY A 119 -30.32 3.09 -3.53
N GLU A 120 -31.51 3.46 -3.99
CA GLU A 120 -32.72 3.41 -3.18
C GLU A 120 -32.98 1.99 -2.65
N GLY A 121 -33.41 1.88 -1.39
CA GLY A 121 -33.72 0.60 -0.75
C GLY A 121 -32.51 -0.20 -0.26
N TYR A 122 -31.28 0.32 -0.40
CA TYR A 122 -30.12 -0.30 0.22
C TYR A 122 -30.19 -0.22 1.75
N THR A 123 -29.73 -1.27 2.43
CA THR A 123 -29.68 -1.33 3.90
C THR A 123 -28.38 -1.93 4.38
N LEU A 124 -27.77 -1.33 5.40
CA LEU A 124 -26.51 -1.80 5.99
C LEU A 124 -26.73 -3.12 6.73
N ILE A 125 -25.89 -4.13 6.47
CA ILE A 125 -25.80 -5.32 7.33
C ILE A 125 -24.73 -5.07 8.38
N ARG A 126 -23.50 -4.77 7.93
CA ARG A 126 -22.34 -4.63 8.81
C ARG A 126 -21.19 -3.91 8.12
N ARG A 127 -20.47 -3.09 8.88
CA ARG A 127 -19.15 -2.57 8.51
C ARG A 127 -18.05 -3.54 8.91
N GLU A 128 -16.95 -3.54 8.17
CA GLU A 128 -15.79 -4.41 8.39
C GLU A 128 -16.22 -5.88 8.60
N TYR A 129 -16.99 -6.40 7.64
CA TYR A 129 -17.52 -7.76 7.73
C TYR A 129 -16.36 -8.77 7.69
N PRO A 130 -16.16 -9.58 8.75
CA PRO A 130 -14.96 -10.40 8.88
C PRO A 130 -14.94 -11.53 7.84
N THR A 131 -13.79 -11.73 7.20
CA THR A 131 -13.51 -12.91 6.36
C THR A 131 -12.17 -13.53 6.75
N ALA A 132 -11.86 -14.69 6.17
CA ALA A 132 -10.59 -15.39 6.42
C ALA A 132 -9.34 -14.64 5.93
N ILE A 133 -9.49 -13.66 5.02
CA ILE A 133 -8.37 -12.92 4.42
C ILE A 133 -8.35 -11.43 4.77
N GLY A 134 -9.18 -11.01 5.73
CA GLY A 134 -9.39 -9.61 6.11
C GLY A 134 -10.86 -9.19 6.02
N PRO A 135 -11.23 -8.05 6.61
CA PRO A 135 -12.61 -7.57 6.56
C PRO A 135 -12.96 -6.99 5.17
N VAL A 136 -14.21 -7.19 4.75
CA VAL A 136 -14.84 -6.40 3.68
C VAL A 136 -15.35 -5.10 4.28
N ASP A 137 -15.12 -3.96 3.62
CA ASP A 137 -15.43 -2.63 4.19
C ASP A 137 -16.90 -2.51 4.59
N ILE A 138 -17.83 -2.85 3.69
CA ILE A 138 -19.27 -2.88 3.97
C ILE A 138 -19.90 -4.13 3.37
N LEU A 139 -20.74 -4.80 4.16
CA LEU A 139 -21.75 -5.74 3.67
C LEU A 139 -23.13 -5.11 3.85
N CYS A 140 -23.94 -5.13 2.80
CA CYS A 140 -25.28 -4.54 2.78
C CYS A 140 -26.26 -5.41 1.99
N ARG A 141 -27.55 -5.04 2.02
CA ARG A 141 -28.57 -5.56 1.11
C ARG A 141 -28.98 -4.50 0.12
N ASP A 142 -29.23 -4.91 -1.12
CA ASP A 142 -29.90 -4.08 -2.12
C ASP A 142 -31.43 -4.04 -1.90
N ALA A 143 -32.14 -3.27 -2.73
CA ALA A 143 -33.60 -3.14 -2.70
C ALA A 143 -34.38 -4.46 -2.89
N SER A 144 -33.77 -5.46 -3.53
CA SER A 144 -34.35 -6.79 -3.71
C SER A 144 -34.04 -7.75 -2.56
N GLY A 145 -33.28 -7.28 -1.55
CA GLY A 145 -32.82 -8.07 -0.42
C GLY A 145 -31.55 -8.88 -0.69
N GLY A 146 -30.97 -8.77 -1.89
CA GLY A 146 -29.75 -9.46 -2.30
C GLY A 146 -28.51 -8.93 -1.57
N THR A 147 -27.55 -9.81 -1.28
CA THR A 147 -26.34 -9.44 -0.53
C THR A 147 -25.33 -8.73 -1.44
N VAL A 148 -24.78 -7.62 -0.96
CA VAL A 148 -23.78 -6.81 -1.68
C VAL A 148 -22.56 -6.59 -0.79
N ALA A 149 -21.38 -6.93 -1.30
CA ALA A 149 -20.09 -6.60 -0.71
C ALA A 149 -19.54 -5.33 -1.39
N VAL A 150 -19.16 -4.35 -0.57
CA VAL A 150 -18.64 -3.07 -1.03
C VAL A 150 -17.20 -2.91 -0.56
N GLU A 151 -16.31 -2.62 -1.50
CA GLU A 151 -14.93 -2.21 -1.23
C GLU A 151 -14.80 -0.71 -1.52
N ILE A 152 -14.18 0.02 -0.60
CA ILE A 152 -14.11 1.48 -0.61
C ILE A 152 -12.66 1.92 -0.79
N LYS A 153 -12.42 2.86 -1.71
CA LYS A 153 -11.11 3.50 -1.89
C LYS A 153 -11.23 5.01 -1.95
N ARG A 154 -10.20 5.72 -1.51
CA ARG A 154 -10.08 7.15 -1.89
C ARG A 154 -9.80 7.27 -3.38
N ARG A 155 -8.84 6.50 -3.88
CA ARG A 155 -8.49 6.37 -5.31
C ARG A 155 -8.59 4.91 -5.71
N GLY A 156 -9.57 4.58 -6.53
CA GLY A 156 -9.84 3.24 -7.03
C GLY A 156 -8.85 2.84 -8.12
N GLU A 157 -7.95 1.92 -7.77
CA GLU A 157 -6.98 1.30 -8.66
C GLU A 157 -7.26 -0.22 -8.82
N ILE A 158 -6.45 -0.92 -9.62
CA ILE A 158 -6.64 -2.35 -9.95
C ILE A 158 -6.59 -3.22 -8.69
N ASP A 159 -5.74 -2.87 -7.73
CA ASP A 159 -5.57 -3.61 -6.47
C ASP A 159 -6.86 -3.70 -5.65
N GLY A 160 -7.68 -2.63 -5.63
CA GLY A 160 -8.98 -2.63 -4.98
C GLY A 160 -9.98 -3.59 -5.64
N VAL A 161 -9.96 -3.71 -6.97
CA VAL A 161 -10.83 -4.63 -7.71
C VAL A 161 -10.41 -6.09 -7.47
N GLU A 162 -9.10 -6.37 -7.49
CA GLU A 162 -8.56 -7.70 -7.17
C GLU A 162 -8.82 -8.09 -5.70
N GLN A 163 -8.78 -7.11 -4.79
CA GLN A 163 -9.18 -7.31 -3.40
C GLN A 163 -10.67 -7.70 -3.30
N LEU A 164 -11.58 -6.94 -3.90
CA LEU A 164 -13.01 -7.24 -3.88
C LEU A 164 -13.33 -8.59 -4.55
N THR A 165 -12.65 -8.92 -5.65
CA THR A 165 -12.80 -10.22 -6.34
C THR A 165 -12.50 -11.39 -5.37
N ARG A 166 -11.40 -11.33 -4.63
CA ARG A 166 -11.06 -12.37 -3.63
C ARG A 166 -12.10 -12.47 -2.51
N TYR A 167 -12.69 -11.36 -2.10
CA TYR A 167 -13.78 -11.38 -1.12
C TYR A 167 -15.05 -12.03 -1.69
N LEU A 168 -15.44 -11.69 -2.92
CA LEU A 168 -16.60 -12.30 -3.57
C LEU A 168 -16.45 -13.82 -3.71
N ASP A 169 -15.26 -14.30 -4.08
CA ASP A 169 -14.95 -15.73 -4.17
C ASP A 169 -15.11 -16.46 -2.84
N LEU A 170 -14.85 -15.79 -1.72
CA LEU A 170 -15.00 -16.36 -0.38
C LEU A 170 -16.45 -16.27 0.11
N LEU A 171 -17.07 -15.09 -0.01
CA LEU A 171 -18.42 -14.85 0.48
C LEU A 171 -19.46 -15.67 -0.28
N ASN A 172 -19.27 -15.90 -1.58
CA ASN A 172 -20.17 -16.76 -2.37
C ASN A 172 -20.07 -18.25 -2.03
N ARG A 173 -19.12 -18.67 -1.17
CA ARG A 173 -19.08 -20.04 -0.64
C ARG A 173 -20.01 -20.23 0.55
N ASP A 174 -20.48 -19.16 1.18
CA ASP A 174 -21.44 -19.22 2.28
C ASP A 174 -22.88 -19.20 1.74
N PRO A 175 -23.64 -20.30 1.84
CA PRO A 175 -25.02 -20.35 1.35
C PRO A 175 -25.98 -19.38 2.02
N HIS A 176 -25.64 -18.83 3.18
CA HIS A 176 -26.49 -17.84 3.88
C HIS A 176 -26.32 -16.43 3.31
N LEU A 177 -25.20 -16.17 2.63
CA LEU A 177 -24.89 -14.89 2.01
C LEU A 177 -25.11 -14.92 0.50
N ALA A 178 -24.77 -16.05 -0.13
CA ALA A 178 -24.83 -16.22 -1.58
C ALA A 178 -26.26 -16.07 -2.14
N PRO A 179 -26.43 -15.46 -3.32
CA PRO A 179 -25.38 -14.83 -4.13
C PRO A 179 -24.97 -13.46 -3.57
N VAL A 180 -23.65 -13.20 -3.55
CA VAL A 180 -23.05 -11.92 -3.16
C VAL A 180 -22.53 -11.21 -4.40
N ARG A 181 -23.03 -9.99 -4.65
CA ARG A 181 -22.56 -9.12 -5.73
C ARG A 181 -21.53 -8.11 -5.21
N GLY A 182 -20.65 -7.65 -6.08
CA GLY A 182 -19.62 -6.66 -5.74
C GLY A 182 -19.98 -5.24 -6.15
N VAL A 183 -19.68 -4.27 -5.29
CA VAL A 183 -19.63 -2.85 -5.63
C VAL A 183 -18.27 -2.28 -5.25
N PHE A 184 -17.57 -1.70 -6.22
CA PHE A 184 -16.34 -0.95 -6.00
C PHE A 184 -16.66 0.55 -5.93
N ALA A 185 -16.52 1.13 -4.75
CA ALA A 185 -16.89 2.51 -4.47
C ALA A 185 -15.64 3.37 -4.22
N ALA A 186 -15.48 4.49 -4.93
CA ALA A 186 -14.34 5.39 -4.69
C ALA A 186 -14.63 6.84 -5.06
N GLN A 187 -13.89 7.81 -4.50
CA GLN A 187 -14.02 9.22 -4.94
C GLN A 187 -13.52 9.42 -6.37
N GLU A 188 -12.53 8.64 -6.79
CA GLU A 188 -12.03 8.61 -8.17
C GLU A 188 -11.73 7.15 -8.55
N ILE A 189 -12.19 6.67 -9.71
CA ILE A 189 -11.88 5.33 -10.21
C ILE A 189 -11.08 5.46 -11.50
N LYS A 190 -9.86 4.89 -11.52
CA LYS A 190 -8.99 4.91 -12.72
C LYS A 190 -9.60 4.09 -13.86
N PRO A 191 -9.42 4.49 -15.14
CA PRO A 191 -10.03 3.80 -16.28
C PRO A 191 -9.73 2.30 -16.32
N GLN A 192 -8.49 1.89 -16.06
CA GLN A 192 -8.10 0.48 -16.05
C GLN A 192 -8.77 -0.34 -14.93
N ALA A 193 -9.00 0.26 -13.77
CA ALA A 193 -9.71 -0.38 -12.67
C ALA A 193 -11.19 -0.56 -13.02
N ARG A 194 -11.80 0.46 -13.66
CA ARG A 194 -13.18 0.38 -14.15
C ARG A 194 -13.36 -0.72 -15.19
N VAL A 195 -12.45 -0.84 -16.15
CA VAL A 195 -12.48 -1.90 -17.18
C VAL A 195 -12.44 -3.28 -16.52
N LEU A 196 -11.51 -3.49 -15.57
CA LEU A 196 -11.40 -4.76 -14.86
C LEU A 196 -12.64 -5.07 -13.99
N ALA A 197 -13.18 -4.06 -13.29
CA ALA A 197 -14.38 -4.25 -12.48
C ALA A 197 -15.58 -4.65 -13.35
N THR A 198 -15.78 -4.00 -14.49
CA THR A 198 -16.85 -4.36 -15.45
C THR A 198 -16.67 -5.79 -15.98
N ASP A 199 -15.45 -6.18 -16.34
CA ASP A 199 -15.14 -7.55 -16.81
C ASP A 199 -15.48 -8.63 -15.75
N ARG A 200 -15.33 -8.28 -14.47
CA ARG A 200 -15.65 -9.13 -13.31
C ARG A 200 -17.10 -9.00 -12.82
N GLU A 201 -17.97 -8.31 -13.56
CA GLU A 201 -19.36 -8.02 -13.17
C GLU A 201 -19.51 -7.25 -11.84
N ILE A 202 -18.48 -6.48 -11.46
CA ILE A 202 -18.46 -5.62 -10.28
C ILE A 202 -19.00 -4.23 -10.65
N GLY A 203 -20.03 -3.77 -9.93
CA GLY A 203 -20.58 -2.43 -10.08
C GLY A 203 -19.59 -1.37 -9.63
N CYS A 204 -19.47 -0.24 -10.33
CA CYS A 204 -18.60 0.87 -9.95
C CYS A 204 -19.43 2.08 -9.51
N VAL A 205 -19.16 2.62 -8.32
CA VAL A 205 -19.83 3.83 -7.79
C VAL A 205 -18.78 4.90 -7.50
N VAL A 206 -18.99 6.11 -8.03
CA VAL A 206 -18.16 7.27 -7.69
C VAL A 206 -18.80 7.99 -6.51
N LEU A 207 -18.04 8.16 -5.42
CA LEU A 207 -18.50 8.77 -4.18
C LEU A 207 -18.20 10.26 -4.16
N ASP A 208 -19.22 11.07 -3.91
CA ASP A 208 -19.05 12.48 -3.58
C ASP A 208 -18.83 12.62 -2.06
N TYR A 209 -17.60 12.95 -1.68
CA TYR A 209 -17.23 13.05 -0.27
C TYR A 209 -17.93 14.21 0.46
N ASP A 210 -18.15 15.34 -0.21
CA ASP A 210 -18.79 16.50 0.42
C ASP A 210 -20.29 16.26 0.60
N ALA A 211 -20.93 15.63 -0.40
CA ALA A 211 -22.32 15.20 -0.29
C ALA A 211 -22.50 14.16 0.84
N LEU A 212 -21.58 13.19 0.96
CA LEU A 212 -21.60 12.20 2.04
C LEU A 212 -21.45 12.84 3.43
N ARG A 213 -20.68 13.92 3.55
CA ARG A 213 -20.56 14.70 4.80
C ARG A 213 -21.80 15.54 5.12
N GLY A 214 -22.78 15.62 4.20
CA GLY A 214 -23.93 16.51 4.34
C GLY A 214 -23.57 17.98 4.19
N ILE A 215 -22.46 18.29 3.52
CA ILE A 215 -22.15 19.66 3.10
C ILE A 215 -23.01 19.90 1.85
N GLU A 216 -24.15 20.57 2.02
CA GLU A 216 -24.94 21.02 0.87
C GLU A 216 -24.08 21.95 0.01
N ASP A 217 -23.94 21.65 -1.28
CA ASP A 217 -23.29 22.53 -2.24
C ASP A 217 -24.18 23.78 -2.37
N ASP A 218 -23.85 24.83 -1.60
CA ASP A 218 -24.51 26.14 -1.56
C ASP A 218 -24.43 26.90 -2.91
N LYS A 219 -23.96 26.23 -3.96
CA LYS A 219 -24.08 26.66 -5.34
C LYS A 219 -25.48 26.37 -5.84
N LEU A 220 -26.38 27.26 -5.42
CA LEU A 220 -27.54 27.68 -6.18
C LEU A 220 -27.26 27.53 -7.69
N ARG A 221 -27.87 26.50 -8.29
CA ARG A 221 -28.06 26.39 -9.73
C ARG A 221 -28.90 27.60 -10.14
N LEU A 222 -28.26 28.70 -10.51
CA LEU A 222 -28.94 29.75 -11.25
C LEU A 222 -29.32 29.19 -12.63
N PHE A 223 -30.61 29.33 -12.90
CA PHE A 223 -31.36 28.98 -14.11
C PHE A 223 -30.64 29.24 -15.43
#